data_AF-A0A960B3J8-F1
#
_entry.id   AF-A0A960B3J8-F1
#
_cell.length_a   1.000
_cell.length_b   1.000
_cell.length_c   1.000
_cell.angle_alpha   90.00
_cell.angle_beta   90.00
_cell.angle_gamma   90.00
#
_symmetry.space_group_name_H-M   'P 1'
#
loop_
_entity.id
_entity.type
_entity.pdbx_description
1 polymer ?
#
loop_
_entity_poly.entity_id
_entity_poly.type
_entity_poly.pdbx_seq_one_letter_code
_entity_poly.pdbx_strand_id
1 'polypeptide(L)'
;KFMDRLIAHYVLVDGRLVVAHAGLKEAYHGRSSKRVRAFALYGDTTGETDEFGLPVRYPWALDYRGRALVVYGHTPVPNAEWVNNTICLDTGAVFGGALTALRYPERELVSVPAEREWYAPSRPLAPAGVERVPTTLAIEDVTGTRWLETEHAGKVKIPEENAAAALEVMSRFAVDPRWLIYLPPTMSPASASQMDGYLERPEPAFEEFATWGVTRVVCEEKHMGSRAIAVIARDAEAAERRFGVTDGSTGAVYTRTGRSFFDDTTALVDRLRDAVAPLFHELTTDWLALDCELLPWSVKALDLIRAQYAATGAAATAALPQAISALERAADRGLEVSDLLARTSARLDNARAFRAAYAAYCRPTDGLDGVTIAPFQILAAEGRTLALTQSHEWHLAQLGRLDHPLIAPTRHRFVDLGSDTERAAAAQWWEELTGAGGEGMVVKPAGLVAGRIQPGLKVRGREYLRIIYGADYTDSLGLLRQRQLGKKRNLALREHGLGVDAIDAFVRGEPLWKVHQLVFSVLALESEPVDPRL
;
A
#
# COMPACT_ATOMS: atom_id res chain seq x y z
N LYS A 1 -41.00 26.14 -26.96
CA LYS A 1 -41.58 25.03 -27.75
C LYS A 1 -40.56 23.98 -28.20
N PHE A 2 -39.43 24.34 -28.84
CA PHE A 2 -38.38 23.37 -29.21
C PHE A 2 -37.66 22.78 -27.98
N MET A 3 -37.14 23.65 -27.10
CA MET A 3 -36.45 23.27 -25.85
C MET A 3 -37.32 22.38 -24.94
N ASP A 4 -38.64 22.60 -24.91
CA ASP A 4 -39.58 21.84 -24.09
C ASP A 4 -39.71 20.36 -24.51
N ARG A 5 -39.38 20.05 -25.77
CA ARG A 5 -39.42 18.69 -26.34
C ARG A 5 -38.12 17.92 -26.18
N LEU A 6 -37.02 18.60 -25.83
CA LEU A 6 -35.72 17.95 -25.64
C LEU A 6 -35.70 17.13 -24.36
N ILE A 7 -34.97 16.01 -24.38
CA ILE A 7 -34.73 15.17 -23.21
C ILE A 7 -33.84 15.95 -22.24
N ALA A 8 -34.14 15.88 -20.95
CA ALA A 8 -33.44 16.66 -19.93
C ALA A 8 -32.00 16.16 -19.67
N HIS A 9 -31.76 14.87 -19.90
CA HIS A 9 -30.46 14.22 -19.77
C HIS A 9 -30.39 12.99 -20.67
N TYR A 10 -29.20 12.64 -21.11
CA TYR A 10 -28.92 11.40 -21.82
C TYR A 10 -28.28 10.39 -20.88
N VAL A 11 -28.65 9.12 -21.00
CA VAL A 11 -27.97 7.99 -20.38
C VAL A 11 -27.42 7.14 -21.52
N LEU A 12 -26.11 7.06 -21.62
CA LEU A 12 -25.36 6.50 -22.73
C LEU A 12 -24.47 5.35 -22.24
N VAL A 13 -23.98 4.55 -23.18
CA VAL A 13 -22.97 3.50 -22.95
C VAL A 13 -23.37 2.54 -21.81
N ASP A 14 -24.55 1.95 -21.94
CA ASP A 14 -25.12 1.00 -20.95
C ASP A 14 -25.20 1.57 -19.52
N GLY A 15 -25.46 2.87 -19.41
CA GLY A 15 -25.57 3.56 -18.12
C GLY A 15 -24.24 4.00 -17.53
N ARG A 16 -23.12 3.88 -18.25
CA ARG A 16 -21.80 4.34 -17.78
C ARG A 16 -21.56 5.83 -17.98
N LEU A 17 -22.35 6.50 -18.82
CA LEU A 17 -22.21 7.93 -19.11
C LEU A 17 -23.58 8.62 -19.01
N VAL A 18 -23.65 9.69 -18.24
CA VAL A 18 -24.81 10.58 -18.15
C VAL A 18 -24.41 11.97 -18.59
N VAL A 19 -25.16 12.57 -19.50
CA VAL A 19 -24.95 13.94 -19.98
C VAL A 19 -26.17 14.77 -19.64
N ALA A 20 -25.98 15.85 -18.90
CA ALA A 20 -27.05 16.78 -18.49
C ALA A 20 -26.53 18.21 -18.49
N HIS A 21 -27.41 19.22 -18.60
CA HIS A 21 -26.96 20.61 -18.63
C HIS A 21 -26.34 21.04 -17.29
N ALA A 22 -27.06 20.92 -16.17
CA ALA A 22 -26.59 21.26 -14.82
C ALA A 22 -26.09 20.06 -14.00
N GLY A 23 -26.12 18.87 -14.60
CA GLY A 23 -25.74 17.61 -13.96
C GLY A 23 -26.90 16.83 -13.37
N LEU A 24 -26.63 15.67 -12.75
CA LEU A 24 -27.68 14.75 -12.30
C LEU A 24 -27.20 13.74 -11.24
N LYS A 25 -27.88 13.71 -10.07
CA LYS A 25 -27.66 12.69 -9.03
C LYS A 25 -28.04 11.29 -9.52
N GLU A 26 -27.34 10.25 -9.03
CA GLU A 26 -27.55 8.86 -9.47
C GLU A 26 -29.00 8.38 -9.32
N ALA A 27 -29.68 8.76 -8.23
CA ALA A 27 -31.08 8.41 -7.99
C ALA A 27 -32.07 8.92 -9.06
N TYR A 28 -31.64 9.84 -9.94
CA TYR A 28 -32.43 10.38 -11.04
C TYR A 28 -32.04 9.82 -12.42
N HIS A 29 -30.98 9.01 -12.50
CA HIS A 29 -30.53 8.42 -13.76
C HIS A 29 -31.64 7.55 -14.36
N GLY A 30 -31.89 7.72 -15.66
CA GLY A 30 -32.95 7.01 -16.39
C GLY A 30 -34.39 7.35 -15.99
N ARG A 31 -34.64 8.30 -15.08
CA ARG A 31 -35.99 8.67 -14.64
C ARG A 31 -36.51 9.92 -15.36
N SER A 32 -37.79 9.97 -15.68
CA SER A 32 -38.43 11.14 -16.28
C SER A 32 -39.50 11.72 -15.34
N SER A 33 -39.17 12.80 -14.63
CA SER A 33 -40.13 13.56 -13.83
C SER A 33 -39.85 15.07 -13.90
N LYS A 34 -40.82 15.90 -13.51
CA LYS A 34 -40.63 17.37 -13.45
C LYS A 34 -39.44 17.74 -12.55
N ARG A 35 -39.27 17.04 -11.42
CA ARG A 35 -38.16 17.25 -10.50
C ARG A 35 -36.81 16.86 -11.12
N VAL A 36 -36.75 15.75 -11.85
CA VAL A 36 -35.54 15.32 -12.57
C VAL A 36 -35.16 16.33 -13.64
N ARG A 37 -36.14 16.80 -14.43
CA ARG A 37 -35.92 17.82 -15.46
C ARG A 37 -35.45 19.15 -14.86
N ALA A 38 -36.05 19.59 -13.75
CA ALA A 38 -35.63 20.80 -13.07
C ALA A 38 -34.17 20.69 -12.59
N PHE A 39 -33.80 19.57 -11.95
CA PHE A 39 -32.42 19.33 -11.53
C PHE A 39 -31.45 19.33 -12.71
N ALA A 40 -31.78 18.62 -13.80
CA ALA A 40 -30.93 18.49 -14.97
C ALA A 40 -30.69 19.81 -15.71
N LEU A 41 -31.61 20.77 -15.59
CA LEU A 41 -31.51 22.08 -16.25
C LEU A 41 -30.97 23.18 -15.36
N TYR A 42 -31.24 23.14 -14.05
CA TYR A 42 -30.98 24.27 -13.16
C TYR A 42 -30.11 23.92 -11.95
N GLY A 43 -29.83 22.64 -11.72
CA GLY A 43 -29.14 22.15 -10.52
C GLY A 43 -30.06 22.07 -9.30
N ASP A 44 -29.46 21.83 -8.13
CA ASP A 44 -30.15 21.75 -6.84
C ASP A 44 -30.09 23.11 -6.14
N THR A 45 -31.15 23.90 -6.20
CA THR A 45 -31.17 25.25 -5.62
C THR A 45 -31.50 25.21 -4.13
N THR A 46 -30.84 26.05 -3.32
CA THR A 46 -31.16 26.21 -1.89
C THR A 46 -32.45 27.00 -1.64
N GLY A 47 -32.88 27.77 -2.64
CA GLY A 47 -33.99 28.73 -2.54
C GLY A 47 -33.53 30.16 -2.22
N GLU A 48 -32.23 30.36 -1.97
CA GLU A 48 -31.61 31.67 -1.72
C GLU A 48 -31.02 32.26 -3.01
N THR A 49 -30.77 33.57 -3.02
CA THR A 49 -30.10 34.30 -4.10
C THR A 49 -28.84 34.97 -3.57
N ASP A 50 -27.75 34.92 -4.34
CA ASP A 50 -26.48 35.56 -3.99
C ASP A 50 -26.50 37.09 -4.23
N GLU A 51 -25.37 37.75 -3.94
CA GLU A 51 -25.20 39.20 -4.12
C GLU A 51 -25.30 39.66 -5.59
N PHE A 52 -25.22 38.73 -6.55
CA PHE A 52 -25.37 38.97 -7.97
C PHE A 52 -26.80 38.65 -8.46
N GLY A 53 -27.72 38.31 -7.56
CA GLY A 53 -29.12 37.97 -7.86
C GLY A 53 -29.29 36.58 -8.50
N LEU A 54 -28.28 35.71 -8.42
CA LEU A 54 -28.31 34.36 -8.97
C LEU A 54 -28.69 33.33 -7.89
N PRO A 55 -29.43 32.25 -8.24
CA PRO A 55 -29.79 31.22 -7.27
C PRO A 55 -28.56 30.53 -6.66
N VAL A 56 -28.50 30.45 -5.34
CA VAL A 56 -27.51 29.65 -4.63
C VAL A 56 -27.87 28.17 -4.80
N ARG A 57 -26.85 27.34 -5.01
CA ARG A 57 -27.01 25.91 -5.34
C ARG A 57 -26.19 25.03 -4.42
N TYR A 58 -26.73 23.87 -4.09
CA TYR A 58 -25.98 22.83 -3.39
C TYR A 58 -24.94 22.21 -4.33
N PRO A 59 -23.71 21.98 -3.85
CA PRO A 59 -22.61 21.43 -4.64
C PRO A 59 -22.75 19.90 -4.80
N TRP A 60 -23.83 19.44 -5.43
CA TRP A 60 -24.22 18.03 -5.53
C TRP A 60 -23.12 17.10 -6.09
N ALA A 61 -22.20 17.64 -6.91
CA ALA A 61 -21.06 16.91 -7.46
C ALA A 61 -20.13 16.39 -6.35
N LEU A 62 -19.98 17.10 -5.23
CA LEU A 62 -19.19 16.68 -4.06
C LEU A 62 -19.79 15.44 -3.36
N ASP A 63 -21.11 15.31 -3.42
CA ASP A 63 -21.85 14.19 -2.81
C ASP A 63 -22.11 13.04 -3.81
N TYR A 64 -21.69 13.19 -5.07
CA TYR A 64 -21.96 12.20 -6.09
C TYR A 64 -21.14 10.92 -5.85
N ARG A 65 -21.83 9.78 -5.71
CA ARG A 65 -21.24 8.45 -5.50
C ARG A 65 -21.58 7.43 -6.60
N GLY A 66 -22.22 7.90 -7.68
CA GLY A 66 -22.75 7.01 -8.69
C GLY A 66 -21.70 6.40 -9.62
N ARG A 67 -22.01 5.22 -10.16
CA ARG A 67 -21.12 4.48 -11.07
C ARG A 67 -20.94 5.18 -12.41
N ALA A 68 -21.98 5.84 -12.91
CA ALA A 68 -21.93 6.53 -14.19
C ALA A 68 -21.08 7.81 -14.09
N LEU A 69 -20.28 8.09 -15.11
CA LEU A 69 -19.68 9.39 -15.32
C LEU A 69 -20.78 10.42 -15.62
N VAL A 70 -20.84 11.54 -14.89
CA VAL A 70 -21.78 12.65 -15.19
C VAL A 70 -21.04 13.83 -15.81
N VAL A 71 -21.31 14.10 -17.08
CA VAL A 71 -20.77 15.25 -17.83
C VAL A 71 -21.83 16.35 -17.88
N TYR A 72 -21.44 17.57 -17.50
CA TYR A 72 -22.35 18.71 -17.44
C TYR A 72 -21.67 20.03 -17.80
N GLY A 73 -22.46 21.10 -17.89
CA GLY A 73 -21.99 22.45 -18.23
C GLY A 73 -23.11 23.47 -18.07
N HIS A 74 -23.16 24.13 -16.91
CA HIS A 74 -24.22 25.08 -16.53
C HIS A 74 -23.69 26.30 -15.78
N THR A 75 -22.74 26.08 -14.87
CA THR A 75 -22.04 27.15 -14.17
C THR A 75 -20.62 27.19 -14.70
N PRO A 76 -20.25 28.24 -15.44
CA PRO A 76 -18.92 28.39 -16.02
C PRO A 76 -17.82 28.32 -14.96
N VAL A 77 -16.78 27.54 -15.25
CA VAL A 77 -15.57 27.38 -14.44
C VAL A 77 -14.34 27.80 -15.26
N PRO A 78 -13.23 28.27 -14.64
CA PRO A 78 -12.05 28.64 -15.41
C PRO A 78 -11.42 27.47 -16.14
N ASN A 79 -11.37 26.30 -15.50
CA ASN A 79 -10.85 25.05 -16.04
C ASN A 79 -11.84 23.91 -15.78
N ALA A 80 -11.93 22.95 -16.70
CA ALA A 80 -12.73 21.76 -16.51
C ALA A 80 -12.05 20.86 -15.47
N GLU A 81 -12.68 20.70 -14.31
CA GLU A 81 -12.14 19.96 -13.18
C GLU A 81 -12.98 18.72 -12.88
N TRP A 82 -12.30 17.63 -12.54
CA TRP A 82 -12.91 16.40 -12.10
C TRP A 82 -13.33 16.50 -10.63
N VAL A 83 -14.63 16.35 -10.37
CA VAL A 83 -15.17 16.29 -9.00
C VAL A 83 -15.91 14.98 -8.84
N ASN A 84 -15.34 14.08 -8.04
CA ASN A 84 -15.74 12.68 -8.02
C ASN A 84 -15.83 12.12 -9.45
N ASN A 85 -16.88 11.38 -9.79
CA ASN A 85 -17.10 10.84 -11.12
C ASN A 85 -17.97 11.80 -11.97
N THR A 86 -17.73 13.10 -11.85
CA THR A 86 -18.45 14.15 -12.56
C THR A 86 -17.49 15.20 -13.11
N ILE A 87 -17.87 15.89 -14.18
CA ILE A 87 -17.06 16.97 -14.77
C ILE A 87 -17.92 18.07 -15.40
N CYS A 88 -17.57 19.32 -15.09
CA CYS A 88 -18.13 20.51 -15.75
C CYS A 88 -17.26 20.88 -16.96
N LEU A 89 -17.82 20.83 -18.17
CA LEU A 89 -17.16 21.24 -19.42
C LEU A 89 -17.44 22.69 -19.80
N ASP A 90 -18.29 23.39 -19.06
CA ASP A 90 -18.55 24.80 -19.30
C ASP A 90 -17.36 25.64 -18.79
N THR A 91 -16.39 25.84 -19.66
CA THR A 91 -15.21 26.67 -19.40
C THR A 91 -15.40 28.13 -19.86
N GLY A 92 -16.65 28.59 -19.90
CA GLY A 92 -16.96 29.99 -20.17
C GLY A 92 -16.62 30.47 -21.59
N ALA A 93 -16.75 29.63 -22.62
CA ALA A 93 -16.45 29.99 -24.01
C ALA A 93 -17.11 31.31 -24.46
N VAL A 94 -18.37 31.54 -24.06
CA VAL A 94 -19.12 32.76 -24.38
C VAL A 94 -18.53 34.01 -23.69
N PHE A 95 -17.86 33.82 -22.57
CA PHE A 95 -17.22 34.85 -21.75
C PHE A 95 -15.71 35.00 -22.04
N GLY A 96 -15.23 34.48 -23.19
CA GLY A 96 -13.83 34.59 -23.58
C GLY A 96 -12.91 33.48 -23.03
N GLY A 97 -13.47 32.45 -22.39
CA GLY A 97 -12.74 31.25 -21.96
C GLY A 97 -12.43 30.29 -23.10
N ALA A 98 -12.76 29.00 -22.94
CA ALA A 98 -12.53 27.99 -23.98
C ALA A 98 -13.79 27.17 -24.27
N LEU A 99 -13.90 26.64 -25.49
CA LEU A 99 -14.83 25.57 -25.83
C LEU A 99 -14.16 24.23 -25.50
N THR A 100 -14.66 23.53 -24.49
CA THR A 100 -14.07 22.29 -23.98
C THR A 100 -14.95 21.08 -24.29
N ALA A 101 -14.32 19.99 -24.73
CA ALA A 101 -14.95 18.71 -25.01
C ALA A 101 -14.26 17.58 -24.23
N LEU A 102 -15.04 16.57 -23.84
CA LEU A 102 -14.53 15.32 -23.27
C LEU A 102 -14.56 14.22 -24.33
N ARG A 103 -13.41 13.58 -24.56
CA ARG A 103 -13.32 12.33 -25.31
C ARG A 103 -13.55 11.17 -24.34
N TYR A 104 -14.58 10.38 -24.58
CA TYR A 104 -14.96 9.23 -23.77
C TYR A 104 -14.92 7.97 -24.66
N PRO A 105 -14.34 6.84 -24.19
CA PRO A 105 -14.02 6.49 -22.80
C PRO A 105 -12.64 6.94 -22.27
N GLU A 106 -11.81 7.58 -23.09
CA GLU A 106 -10.41 7.91 -22.76
C GLU A 106 -10.26 8.95 -21.63
N ARG A 107 -11.34 9.68 -21.31
CA ARG A 107 -11.40 10.78 -20.32
C ARG A 107 -10.41 11.93 -20.63
N GLU A 108 -10.06 12.10 -21.89
CA GLU A 108 -9.17 13.16 -22.38
C GLU A 108 -9.98 14.45 -22.63
N LEU A 109 -9.47 15.58 -22.12
CA LEU A 109 -10.04 16.90 -22.37
C LEU A 109 -9.36 17.56 -23.56
N VAL A 110 -10.18 18.08 -24.48
CA VAL A 110 -9.73 18.87 -25.62
C VAL A 110 -10.40 20.23 -25.55
N SER A 111 -9.63 21.31 -25.63
CA SER A 111 -10.15 22.67 -25.58
C SER A 111 -9.63 23.53 -26.72
N VAL A 112 -10.46 24.48 -27.17
CA VAL A 112 -10.07 25.55 -28.10
C VAL A 112 -10.42 26.89 -27.46
N PRO A 113 -9.48 27.85 -27.37
CA PRO A 113 -9.79 29.18 -26.85
C PRO A 113 -10.91 29.87 -27.64
N ALA A 114 -11.73 30.65 -26.96
CA ALA A 114 -12.70 31.50 -27.63
C ALA A 114 -11.97 32.56 -28.47
N GLU A 115 -12.52 32.86 -29.66
CA GLU A 115 -11.98 33.91 -30.53
C GLU A 115 -11.97 35.29 -29.86
N ARG A 116 -12.99 35.55 -29.03
CA ARG A 116 -13.18 36.77 -28.26
C ARG A 116 -14.18 36.55 -27.13
N GLU A 117 -14.27 37.50 -26.21
CA GLU A 117 -15.39 37.62 -25.29
C GLU A 117 -16.64 38.06 -26.07
N TRP A 118 -17.67 37.20 -26.11
CA TRP A 118 -18.93 37.48 -26.79
C TRP A 118 -19.97 38.11 -25.87
N TYR A 119 -19.83 37.90 -24.56
CA TYR A 119 -20.68 38.48 -23.53
C TYR A 119 -19.88 38.70 -22.24
N ALA A 120 -20.08 39.84 -21.57
CA ALA A 120 -19.40 40.11 -20.31
C ALA A 120 -20.03 39.31 -19.15
N PRO A 121 -19.26 38.56 -18.37
CA PRO A 121 -19.82 37.72 -17.31
C PRO A 121 -20.33 38.58 -16.15
N SER A 122 -21.54 38.27 -15.66
CA SER A 122 -22.15 38.98 -14.51
C SER A 122 -21.40 38.72 -13.20
N ARG A 123 -20.75 37.56 -13.11
CA ARG A 123 -19.85 37.15 -12.03
C ARG A 123 -18.47 36.89 -12.65
N PRO A 124 -17.37 37.47 -12.13
CA PRO A 124 -16.04 37.16 -12.63
C PRO A 124 -15.81 35.64 -12.67
N LEU A 125 -15.20 35.15 -13.75
CA LEU A 125 -14.66 33.79 -13.83
C LEU A 125 -13.41 33.70 -12.94
N ALA A 126 -13.57 33.97 -11.65
CA ALA A 126 -12.53 33.72 -10.67
C ALA A 126 -12.45 32.21 -10.44
N PRO A 127 -11.26 31.64 -10.20
CA PRO A 127 -11.17 30.32 -9.59
C PRO A 127 -12.02 30.35 -8.34
N ALA A 128 -13.09 29.54 -8.31
CA ALA A 128 -13.86 29.38 -7.11
C ALA A 128 -12.89 28.89 -6.05
N GLY A 129 -12.68 29.69 -4.99
CA GLY A 129 -12.00 29.20 -3.80
C GLY A 129 -12.70 27.91 -3.41
N VAL A 130 -11.97 26.80 -3.45
CA VAL A 130 -12.51 25.45 -3.24
C VAL A 130 -12.94 25.35 -1.78
N GLU A 131 -14.15 25.81 -1.45
CA GLU A 131 -14.80 25.48 -0.20
C GLU A 131 -15.24 24.01 -0.28
N ARG A 132 -14.41 23.17 0.37
CA ARG A 132 -14.34 21.70 0.41
C ARG A 132 -13.43 21.04 -0.63
N VAL A 133 -12.22 20.73 -0.18
CA VAL A 133 -11.24 19.91 -0.88
C VAL A 133 -11.88 18.53 -1.19
N PRO A 134 -11.89 18.06 -2.46
CA PRO A 134 -12.38 16.73 -2.86
C PRO A 134 -11.67 15.53 -2.17
N THR A 135 -10.79 15.81 -1.23
CA THR A 135 -9.84 14.91 -0.59
C THR A 135 -10.29 14.46 0.81
N THR A 136 -11.45 14.93 1.28
CA THR A 136 -12.00 14.55 2.59
C THR A 136 -12.97 13.38 2.45
N LEU A 137 -12.66 12.24 3.06
CA LEU A 137 -13.61 11.13 3.20
C LEU A 137 -14.81 11.51 4.07
N ALA A 138 -16.02 11.09 3.67
CA ALA A 138 -17.11 11.04 4.62
C ALA A 138 -16.88 9.86 5.58
N ILE A 139 -17.23 10.02 6.86
CA ILE A 139 -17.16 8.91 7.82
C ILE A 139 -18.02 7.72 7.38
N GLU A 140 -19.14 8.01 6.73
CA GLU A 140 -20.05 7.05 6.10
C GLU A 140 -19.45 6.36 4.87
N ASP A 141 -18.27 6.74 4.40
CA ASP A 141 -17.53 6.02 3.36
C ASP A 141 -16.68 4.88 3.98
N VAL A 142 -16.60 4.76 5.30
CA VAL A 142 -15.71 3.80 5.98
C VAL A 142 -16.28 3.12 7.22
N THR A 143 -17.42 3.57 7.75
CA THR A 143 -18.09 2.93 8.89
C THR A 143 -19.06 1.82 8.47
N GLY A 144 -19.47 1.00 9.45
CA GLY A 144 -20.42 -0.09 9.27
C GLY A 144 -19.84 -1.32 8.56
N THR A 145 -20.65 -2.39 8.49
CA THR A 145 -20.28 -3.59 7.73
C THR A 145 -20.39 -3.33 6.23
N ARG A 146 -19.35 -3.65 5.46
CA ARG A 146 -19.28 -3.42 4.02
C ARG A 146 -18.97 -4.68 3.23
N TRP A 147 -19.41 -4.67 1.98
CA TRP A 147 -19.01 -5.62 0.95
C TRP A 147 -18.40 -4.86 -0.21
N LEU A 148 -17.13 -5.12 -0.48
CA LEU A 148 -16.43 -4.58 -1.64
C LEU A 148 -16.35 -5.67 -2.71
N GLU A 149 -16.67 -5.28 -3.94
CA GLU A 149 -16.45 -6.11 -5.13
C GLU A 149 -15.25 -5.52 -5.87
N THR A 150 -14.17 -6.29 -5.91
CA THR A 150 -12.91 -5.84 -6.49
C THR A 150 -12.40 -6.84 -7.51
N GLU A 151 -11.54 -6.38 -8.42
CA GLU A 151 -11.05 -7.19 -9.53
C GLU A 151 -10.07 -8.26 -9.05
N HIS A 152 -9.13 -7.90 -8.17
CA HIS A 152 -8.05 -8.79 -7.75
C HIS A 152 -8.33 -9.48 -6.40
N ALA A 153 -8.97 -8.81 -5.44
CA ALA A 153 -9.33 -9.43 -4.16
C ALA A 153 -10.61 -10.27 -4.23
N GLY A 154 -11.46 -10.00 -5.25
CA GLY A 154 -12.80 -10.55 -5.38
C GLY A 154 -13.78 -9.89 -4.41
N LYS A 155 -14.76 -10.66 -3.93
CA LYS A 155 -15.75 -10.15 -2.97
C LYS A 155 -15.18 -10.20 -1.54
N VAL A 156 -14.97 -9.03 -0.93
CA VAL A 156 -14.41 -8.89 0.41
C VAL A 156 -15.45 -8.32 1.37
N LYS A 157 -15.63 -8.97 2.52
CA LYS A 157 -16.43 -8.45 3.63
C LYS A 157 -15.51 -7.69 4.58
N ILE A 158 -15.89 -6.47 4.95
CA ILE A 158 -15.24 -5.69 6.01
C ILE A 158 -16.24 -5.58 7.17
N PRO A 159 -16.02 -6.29 8.29
CA PRO A 159 -16.87 -6.16 9.48
C PRO A 159 -16.73 -4.76 10.11
N GLU A 160 -17.78 -4.32 10.80
CA GLU A 160 -17.84 -2.99 11.41
C GLU A 160 -16.78 -2.78 12.47
N GLU A 161 -16.50 -3.80 13.28
CA GLU A 161 -15.48 -3.78 14.33
C GLU A 161 -14.06 -3.55 13.77
N ASN A 162 -13.75 -4.16 12.63
CA ASN A 162 -12.47 -4.00 11.94
C ASN A 162 -12.36 -2.64 11.27
N ALA A 163 -13.47 -2.17 10.67
CA ALA A 163 -13.55 -0.85 10.07
C ALA A 163 -13.36 0.27 11.11
N ALA A 164 -13.95 0.12 12.31
CA ALA A 164 -13.79 1.06 13.41
C ALA A 164 -12.33 1.12 13.91
N ALA A 165 -11.65 -0.02 14.02
CA ALA A 165 -10.23 -0.08 14.38
C ALA A 165 -9.34 0.61 13.33
N ALA A 166 -9.62 0.40 12.03
CA ALA A 166 -8.90 1.07 10.95
C ALA A 166 -9.13 2.60 10.97
N LEU A 167 -10.36 3.05 11.23
CA LEU A 167 -10.69 4.47 11.32
C LEU A 167 -9.95 5.17 12.46
N GLU A 168 -9.78 4.53 13.62
CA GLU A 168 -9.00 5.08 14.74
C GLU A 168 -7.55 5.37 14.31
N VAL A 169 -6.91 4.37 13.71
CA VAL A 169 -5.49 4.48 13.30
C VAL A 169 -5.32 5.55 12.25
N MET A 170 -6.22 5.58 11.26
CA MET A 170 -6.15 6.50 10.15
C MET A 170 -6.42 7.95 10.55
N SER A 171 -7.49 8.19 11.31
CA SER A 171 -7.94 9.55 11.64
C SER A 171 -6.97 10.30 12.56
N ARG A 172 -6.13 9.59 13.31
CA ARG A 172 -5.25 10.17 14.32
C ARG A 172 -3.77 10.20 13.93
N PHE A 173 -3.30 9.22 13.17
CA PHE A 173 -1.86 8.96 13.04
C PHE A 173 -1.36 8.81 11.61
N ALA A 174 -2.25 8.82 10.62
CA ALA A 174 -1.82 8.66 9.24
C ALA A 174 -1.21 9.93 8.66
N VAL A 175 -0.43 9.75 7.60
CA VAL A 175 -0.02 10.86 6.72
C VAL A 175 -1.24 11.51 6.07
N ASP A 176 -1.03 12.64 5.40
CA ASP A 176 -2.07 13.26 4.58
C ASP A 176 -2.74 12.20 3.68
N PRO A 177 -4.06 12.00 3.77
CA PRO A 177 -4.76 10.97 3.01
C PRO A 177 -4.51 11.06 1.50
N ARG A 178 -4.21 12.24 0.95
CA ARG A 178 -3.87 12.41 -0.48
C ARG A 178 -2.66 11.58 -0.91
N TRP A 179 -1.68 11.38 -0.04
CA TRP A 179 -0.52 10.52 -0.31
C TRP A 179 -0.82 9.03 -0.13
N LEU A 180 -1.89 8.69 0.60
CA LEU A 180 -2.23 7.33 0.98
C LEU A 180 -3.02 6.60 -0.11
N ILE A 181 -2.34 6.26 -1.20
CA ILE A 181 -2.91 5.61 -2.39
C ILE A 181 -2.77 4.08 -2.38
N TYR A 182 -2.05 3.53 -1.41
CA TYR A 182 -1.74 2.11 -1.30
C TYR A 182 -1.45 1.73 0.15
N LEU A 183 -1.79 0.51 0.55
CA LEU A 183 -1.21 -0.13 1.73
C LEU A 183 -0.75 -1.55 1.36
N PRO A 184 0.43 -1.96 1.86
CA PRO A 184 0.99 -3.24 1.52
C PRO A 184 0.26 -4.39 2.23
N PRO A 185 0.20 -5.57 1.60
CA PRO A 185 -0.39 -6.74 2.23
C PRO A 185 0.53 -7.34 3.29
N THR A 186 -0.09 -8.09 4.20
CA THR A 186 0.57 -9.09 5.00
C THR A 186 1.16 -10.20 4.12
N MET A 187 2.08 -10.97 4.70
CA MET A 187 2.75 -12.08 4.01
C MET A 187 2.65 -13.35 4.83
N SER A 188 2.36 -14.47 4.17
CA SER A 188 2.38 -15.79 4.78
C SER A 188 3.79 -16.41 4.70
N PRO A 189 4.21 -17.23 5.67
CA PRO A 189 5.35 -18.11 5.48
C PRO A 189 4.99 -19.28 4.57
N ALA A 190 6.03 -19.92 4.03
CA ALA A 190 5.92 -21.22 3.38
C ALA A 190 5.49 -22.31 4.39
N SER A 191 5.06 -23.46 3.88
CA SER A 191 4.82 -24.63 4.72
C SER A 191 6.06 -25.01 5.54
N ALA A 192 5.84 -25.62 6.71
CA ALA A 192 6.92 -25.98 7.62
C ALA A 192 7.82 -27.07 7.02
N SER A 193 9.14 -26.91 7.17
CA SER A 193 10.13 -27.89 6.72
C SER A 193 10.06 -29.17 7.56
N GLN A 194 10.29 -30.31 6.91
CA GLN A 194 10.45 -31.61 7.57
C GLN A 194 11.92 -31.93 7.88
N MET A 195 12.87 -31.14 7.37
CA MET A 195 14.30 -31.33 7.63
C MET A 195 14.61 -31.07 9.11
N ASP A 196 15.39 -31.96 9.72
CA ASP A 196 15.75 -31.83 11.13
C ASP A 196 16.49 -30.51 11.42
N GLY A 197 16.22 -29.92 12.59
CA GLY A 197 16.77 -28.63 12.99
C GLY A 197 16.18 -27.38 12.32
N TYR A 198 15.28 -27.53 11.33
CA TYR A 198 14.64 -26.40 10.62
C TYR A 198 13.12 -26.39 10.78
N LEU A 199 12.58 -25.17 10.98
CA LEU A 199 11.14 -24.88 10.88
C LEU A 199 10.77 -24.38 9.48
N GLU A 200 11.62 -23.53 8.88
CA GLU A 200 11.42 -22.97 7.55
C GLU A 200 12.64 -23.29 6.70
N ARG A 201 12.39 -23.66 5.44
CA ARG A 201 13.41 -23.83 4.42
C ARG A 201 12.86 -23.48 3.02
N PRO A 202 13.74 -23.28 2.02
CA PRO A 202 13.37 -22.95 0.65
C PRO A 202 12.46 -23.97 -0.05
N GLU A 203 12.70 -25.27 0.16
CA GLU A 203 12.13 -26.33 -0.66
C GLU A 203 10.58 -26.37 -0.59
N PRO A 204 9.93 -26.27 0.59
CA PRO A 204 8.48 -26.13 0.67
C PRO A 204 7.89 -24.96 -0.11
N ALA A 205 8.57 -23.80 -0.17
CA ALA A 205 8.08 -22.66 -0.94
C ALA A 205 8.09 -22.95 -2.45
N PHE A 206 9.15 -23.61 -2.93
CA PHE A 206 9.28 -24.03 -4.33
C PHE A 206 8.19 -25.04 -4.72
N GLU A 207 7.94 -26.03 -3.87
CA GLU A 207 6.89 -27.04 -4.10
C GLU A 207 5.49 -26.43 -4.14
N GLU A 208 5.21 -25.47 -3.26
CA GLU A 208 3.92 -24.77 -3.22
C GLU A 208 3.69 -23.95 -4.49
N PHE A 209 4.68 -23.16 -4.91
CA PHE A 209 4.58 -22.40 -6.17
C PHE A 209 4.44 -23.30 -7.39
N ALA A 210 5.19 -24.41 -7.46
CA ALA A 210 5.06 -25.38 -8.54
C ALA A 210 3.66 -26.00 -8.58
N THR A 211 3.08 -26.33 -7.41
CA THR A 211 1.72 -26.86 -7.28
C THR A 211 0.66 -25.83 -7.71
N TRP A 212 0.95 -24.54 -7.56
CA TRP A 212 0.10 -23.45 -8.06
C TRP A 212 0.31 -23.14 -9.55
N GLY A 213 1.12 -23.93 -10.25
CA GLY A 213 1.37 -23.77 -11.70
C GLY A 213 2.39 -22.69 -12.05
N VAL A 214 3.14 -22.16 -11.08
CA VAL A 214 4.26 -21.25 -11.34
C VAL A 214 5.46 -22.07 -11.77
N THR A 215 6.12 -21.68 -12.85
CA THR A 215 7.31 -22.39 -13.37
C THR A 215 8.62 -21.72 -12.96
N ARG A 216 8.61 -20.40 -12.75
CA ARG A 216 9.81 -19.62 -12.39
C ARG A 216 9.51 -18.68 -11.23
N VAL A 217 10.37 -18.67 -10.23
CA VAL A 217 10.29 -17.79 -9.07
C VAL A 217 11.53 -16.91 -8.96
N VAL A 218 11.42 -15.83 -8.19
CA VAL A 218 12.55 -15.05 -7.70
C VAL A 218 12.64 -15.20 -6.19
N CYS A 219 13.83 -15.47 -5.70
CA CYS A 219 14.17 -15.43 -4.28
C CYS A 219 14.84 -14.08 -4.03
N GLU A 220 14.16 -13.19 -3.31
CA GLU A 220 14.71 -11.89 -2.91
C GLU A 220 15.16 -11.94 -1.44
N GLU A 221 16.28 -11.30 -1.12
CA GLU A 221 16.70 -11.12 0.27
C GLU A 221 15.57 -10.48 1.06
N LYS A 222 15.20 -11.11 2.18
CA LYS A 222 14.27 -10.52 3.11
C LYS A 222 15.05 -9.58 4.02
N HIS A 223 15.05 -8.30 3.66
CA HIS A 223 15.66 -7.25 4.46
C HIS A 223 14.99 -7.15 5.84
N MET A 224 15.80 -7.12 6.90
CA MET A 224 15.30 -6.99 8.27
C MET A 224 15.19 -5.51 8.64
N GLY A 225 14.05 -4.92 8.32
CA GLY A 225 13.78 -3.50 8.51
C GLY A 225 12.34 -3.20 8.90
N SER A 226 11.79 -2.15 8.31
CA SER A 226 10.36 -1.86 8.37
C SER A 226 9.85 -1.50 6.98
N ARG A 227 8.80 -2.19 6.53
CA ARG A 227 8.17 -1.91 5.24
C ARG A 227 7.71 -0.45 5.12
N ALA A 228 8.16 0.19 4.05
CA ALA A 228 7.98 1.60 3.75
C ALA A 228 7.42 1.79 2.35
N ILE A 229 6.34 2.53 2.25
CA ILE A 229 5.78 2.97 0.98
C ILE A 229 6.25 4.40 0.75
N ALA A 230 6.95 4.62 -0.35
CA ALA A 230 7.42 5.94 -0.75
C ALA A 230 6.61 6.40 -1.96
N VAL A 231 5.82 7.46 -1.79
CA VAL A 231 5.11 8.14 -2.87
C VAL A 231 5.82 9.46 -3.10
N ILE A 232 6.41 9.63 -4.28
CA ILE A 232 7.34 10.73 -4.58
C ILE A 232 6.89 11.41 -5.87
N ALA A 233 6.72 12.72 -5.82
CA ALA A 233 6.56 13.60 -6.97
C ALA A 233 7.91 14.25 -7.32
N ARG A 234 8.10 14.54 -8.60
CA ARG A 234 9.31 15.19 -9.11
C ARG A 234 9.48 16.61 -8.55
N ASP A 235 8.37 17.30 -8.34
CA ASP A 235 8.30 18.66 -7.84
C ASP A 235 6.91 18.92 -7.21
N ALA A 236 6.74 20.12 -6.63
CA ALA A 236 5.49 20.49 -5.97
C ALA A 236 4.32 20.67 -6.95
N GLU A 237 4.60 21.04 -8.20
CA GLU A 237 3.57 21.18 -9.25
C GLU A 237 2.99 19.81 -9.62
N ALA A 238 3.84 18.79 -9.76
CA ALA A 238 3.42 17.41 -9.95
C ALA A 238 2.62 16.88 -8.74
N ALA A 239 3.02 17.22 -7.51
CA ALA A 239 2.29 16.86 -6.30
C ALA A 239 0.88 17.48 -6.25
N GLU A 240 0.78 18.78 -6.55
CA GLU A 240 -0.49 19.50 -6.62
C GLU A 240 -1.39 18.92 -7.72
N ARG A 241 -0.88 18.81 -8.93
CA ARG A 241 -1.64 18.32 -10.09
C ARG A 241 -2.14 16.89 -9.91
N ARG A 242 -1.29 15.99 -9.38
CA ARG A 242 -1.59 14.56 -9.36
C ARG A 242 -2.28 14.07 -8.08
N PHE A 243 -1.90 14.63 -6.94
CA PHE A 243 -2.39 14.21 -5.62
C PHE A 243 -3.29 15.27 -4.97
N GLY A 244 -3.36 16.48 -5.53
CA GLY A 244 -4.09 17.60 -4.96
C GLY A 244 -3.41 18.18 -3.73
N VAL A 245 -2.09 17.98 -3.56
CA VAL A 245 -1.30 18.41 -2.40
C VAL A 245 -0.69 19.79 -2.65
N THR A 246 -1.10 20.79 -1.86
CA THR A 246 -0.81 22.23 -2.09
C THR A 246 0.11 22.84 -1.02
N ASP A 247 0.66 22.04 -0.12
CA ASP A 247 1.51 22.50 0.99
C ASP A 247 3.00 22.64 0.60
N GLY A 248 3.32 22.41 -0.68
CA GLY A 248 4.68 22.43 -1.22
C GLY A 248 5.47 21.13 -0.99
N SER A 249 4.88 20.13 -0.32
CA SER A 249 5.52 18.81 -0.19
C SER A 249 5.59 18.09 -1.54
N THR A 250 6.61 17.26 -1.69
CA THR A 250 6.87 16.51 -2.94
C THR A 250 6.81 15.00 -2.75
N GLY A 251 6.25 14.55 -1.63
CA GLY A 251 6.07 13.13 -1.36
C GLY A 251 5.87 12.81 0.10
N ALA A 252 5.67 11.53 0.37
CA ALA A 252 5.54 10.97 1.71
C ALA A 252 6.18 9.58 1.78
N VAL A 253 6.73 9.25 2.95
CA VAL A 253 7.19 7.90 3.28
C VAL A 253 6.41 7.39 4.49
N TYR A 254 5.58 6.37 4.27
CA TYR A 254 4.68 5.85 5.29
C TYR A 254 4.78 4.35 5.48
N THR A 255 4.32 3.91 6.64
CA THR A 255 4.42 2.54 7.13
C THR A 255 3.26 1.69 6.60
N ARG A 256 3.32 0.36 6.83
CA ARG A 256 2.22 -0.56 6.49
C ARG A 256 0.84 -0.22 7.08
N THR A 257 0.78 0.71 8.04
CA THR A 257 -0.48 1.19 8.64
C THR A 257 -0.79 2.64 8.28
N GLY A 258 -0.13 3.20 7.26
CA GLY A 258 -0.37 4.56 6.76
C GLY A 258 0.22 5.69 7.63
N ARG A 259 0.93 5.35 8.71
CA ARG A 259 1.59 6.36 9.58
C ARG A 259 2.88 6.85 8.95
N SER A 260 3.21 8.13 9.18
CA SER A 260 4.52 8.66 8.82
C SER A 260 5.65 7.83 9.44
N PHE A 261 6.77 7.68 8.73
CA PHE A 261 7.92 6.94 9.24
C PHE A 261 8.69 7.70 10.33
N PHE A 262 8.77 9.01 10.16
CA PHE A 262 9.42 9.96 11.06
C PHE A 262 8.46 11.13 11.31
N ASP A 263 8.68 11.88 12.39
CA ASP A 263 7.88 13.09 12.66
C ASP A 263 8.04 14.13 11.54
N ASP A 264 9.24 14.20 10.94
CA ASP A 264 9.52 14.94 9.71
C ASP A 264 10.23 14.02 8.70
N THR A 265 9.59 13.80 7.55
CA THR A 265 10.13 12.98 6.45
C THR A 265 10.72 13.81 5.31
N THR A 266 10.75 15.14 5.40
CA THR A 266 11.13 16.03 4.29
C THR A 266 12.51 15.69 3.74
N ALA A 267 13.53 15.61 4.61
CA ALA A 267 14.89 15.27 4.19
C ALA A 267 15.01 13.85 3.60
N LEU A 268 14.17 12.91 4.04
CA LEU A 268 14.14 11.55 3.48
C LEU A 268 13.51 11.54 2.08
N VAL A 269 12.40 12.26 1.92
CA VAL A 269 11.70 12.42 0.64
C VAL A 269 12.62 13.10 -0.37
N ASP A 270 13.34 14.16 0.01
CA ASP A 270 14.30 14.84 -0.87
C ASP A 270 15.42 13.89 -1.32
N ARG A 271 16.08 13.19 -0.39
CA ARG A 271 17.13 12.22 -0.74
C ARG A 271 16.61 11.06 -1.59
N LEU A 272 15.38 10.61 -1.35
CA LEU A 272 14.73 9.59 -2.19
C LEU A 272 14.42 10.11 -3.59
N ARG A 273 13.89 11.33 -3.70
CA ARG A 273 13.58 11.98 -4.97
C ARG A 273 14.83 12.11 -5.84
N ASP A 274 15.95 12.48 -5.23
CA ASP A 274 17.26 12.51 -5.90
C ASP A 274 17.69 11.11 -6.32
N ALA A 275 17.57 10.12 -5.42
CA ALA A 275 17.95 8.73 -5.70
C ALA A 275 17.15 8.10 -6.85
N VAL A 276 15.86 8.44 -6.98
CA VAL A 276 14.95 7.85 -7.99
C VAL A 276 14.82 8.72 -9.24
N ALA A 277 15.57 9.83 -9.34
CA ALA A 277 15.55 10.72 -10.49
C ALA A 277 15.72 10.01 -11.85
N PRO A 278 16.59 8.98 -11.99
CA PRO A 278 16.68 8.20 -13.23
C PRO A 278 15.35 7.56 -13.67
N LEU A 279 14.54 7.11 -12.71
CA LEU A 279 13.26 6.44 -13.01
C LEU A 279 12.22 7.42 -13.56
N PHE A 280 12.24 8.69 -13.15
CA PHE A 280 11.35 9.71 -13.75
C PHE A 280 11.59 9.86 -15.25
N HIS A 281 12.85 9.78 -15.68
CA HIS A 281 13.22 9.84 -17.09
C HIS A 281 12.89 8.51 -17.81
N GLU A 282 13.39 7.38 -17.30
CA GLU A 282 13.21 6.07 -17.92
C GLU A 282 11.73 5.70 -18.09
N LEU A 283 10.91 6.05 -17.10
CA LEU A 283 9.47 5.78 -17.13
C LEU A 283 8.69 6.93 -17.76
N THR A 284 9.28 8.07 -18.11
CA THR A 284 8.55 9.25 -18.62
C THR A 284 7.39 9.62 -17.69
N THR A 285 7.72 9.89 -16.42
CA THR A 285 6.74 10.20 -15.37
C THR A 285 7.28 11.24 -14.41
N ASP A 286 6.39 11.99 -13.78
CA ASP A 286 6.66 13.02 -12.77
C ASP A 286 6.26 12.59 -11.36
N TRP A 287 5.79 11.36 -11.17
CA TRP A 287 5.57 10.77 -9.85
C TRP A 287 5.77 9.26 -9.87
N LEU A 288 6.08 8.70 -8.71
CA LEU A 288 6.32 7.27 -8.49
C LEU A 288 5.73 6.83 -7.15
N ALA A 289 5.23 5.60 -7.10
CA ALA A 289 4.96 4.90 -5.85
C ALA A 289 5.85 3.66 -5.77
N LEU A 290 6.61 3.53 -4.68
CA LEU A 290 7.57 2.46 -4.45
C LEU A 290 7.21 1.67 -3.20
N ASP A 291 7.39 0.35 -3.27
CA ASP A 291 7.32 -0.55 -2.12
C ASP A 291 8.74 -0.93 -1.71
N CYS A 292 9.09 -0.60 -0.48
CA CYS A 292 10.46 -0.63 0.02
C CYS A 292 10.54 -1.24 1.42
N GLU A 293 11.75 -1.60 1.83
CA GLU A 293 12.11 -1.83 3.23
C GLU A 293 13.05 -0.70 3.70
N LEU A 294 12.72 -0.04 4.82
CA LEU A 294 13.61 0.94 5.46
C LEU A 294 14.48 0.25 6.51
N LEU A 295 15.79 0.50 6.45
CA LEU A 295 16.83 -0.11 7.26
C LEU A 295 17.61 0.93 8.05
N PRO A 296 18.21 0.57 9.21
CA PRO A 296 18.07 -0.71 9.93
C PRO A 296 16.78 -0.81 10.75
N TRP A 297 16.41 -2.04 11.17
CA TRP A 297 15.24 -2.28 12.03
C TRP A 297 15.24 -1.44 13.33
N SER A 298 16.41 -1.17 13.90
CA SER A 298 16.57 -0.37 15.12
C SER A 298 16.03 1.05 15.01
N VAL A 299 15.93 1.63 13.81
CA VAL A 299 15.41 3.00 13.60
C VAL A 299 14.00 3.16 14.17
N LYS A 300 13.15 2.14 14.01
CA LYS A 300 11.75 2.17 14.45
C LYS A 300 11.48 1.30 15.68
N ALA A 301 12.26 0.23 15.86
CA ALA A 301 11.94 -0.80 16.82
C ALA A 301 12.79 -0.76 18.11
N LEU A 302 13.58 0.29 18.34
CA LEU A 302 14.53 0.34 19.46
C LEU A 302 13.87 0.08 20.83
N ASP A 303 12.71 0.67 21.09
CA ASP A 303 12.00 0.47 22.35
C ASP A 303 11.48 -0.96 22.51
N LEU A 304 10.97 -1.57 21.43
CA LEU A 304 10.58 -2.97 21.42
C LEU A 304 11.79 -3.89 21.65
N ILE A 305 12.92 -3.59 21.00
CA ILE A 305 14.21 -4.27 21.17
C ILE A 305 14.64 -4.23 22.64
N ARG A 306 14.61 -3.06 23.27
CA ARG A 306 14.99 -2.90 24.67
C ARG A 306 14.03 -3.61 25.63
N ALA A 307 12.73 -3.37 25.47
CA ALA A 307 11.72 -3.81 26.43
C ALA A 307 11.43 -5.31 26.38
N GLN A 308 11.50 -5.93 25.20
CA GLN A 308 11.12 -7.34 25.02
C GLN A 308 12.34 -8.23 24.80
N TYR A 309 13.13 -7.96 23.76
CA TYR A 309 14.19 -8.87 23.33
C TYR A 309 15.43 -8.78 24.23
N ALA A 310 15.95 -7.57 24.44
CA ALA A 310 17.13 -7.35 25.28
C ALA A 310 16.86 -7.67 26.75
N ALA A 311 15.67 -7.35 27.27
CA ALA A 311 15.25 -7.73 28.61
C ALA A 311 15.26 -9.26 28.81
N THR A 312 14.66 -10.00 27.86
CA THR A 312 14.64 -11.48 27.90
C THR A 312 16.06 -12.06 27.81
N GLY A 313 16.88 -11.56 26.89
CA GLY A 313 18.27 -11.99 26.74
C GLY A 313 19.12 -11.70 27.98
N ALA A 314 18.96 -10.53 28.59
CA ALA A 314 19.67 -10.14 29.81
C ALA A 314 19.29 -11.02 31.01
N ALA A 315 17.99 -11.27 31.20
CA ALA A 315 17.50 -12.13 32.28
C ALA A 315 18.06 -13.56 32.15
N ALA A 316 17.99 -14.15 30.95
CA ALA A 316 18.49 -15.49 30.69
C ALA A 316 20.01 -15.60 30.88
N THR A 317 20.77 -14.64 30.33
CA THR A 317 22.24 -14.65 30.43
C THR A 317 22.79 -14.30 31.81
N ALA A 318 21.99 -13.68 32.68
CA ALA A 318 22.33 -13.47 34.08
C ALA A 318 22.00 -14.70 34.97
N ALA A 319 20.82 -15.31 34.77
CA ALA A 319 20.33 -16.36 35.66
C ALA A 319 20.90 -17.76 35.36
N LEU A 320 21.00 -18.13 34.08
CA LEU A 320 21.40 -19.50 33.69
C LEU A 320 22.83 -19.87 34.12
N PRO A 321 23.84 -18.99 34.05
CA PRO A 321 25.18 -19.32 34.56
C PRO A 321 25.20 -19.64 36.06
N GLN A 322 24.37 -18.95 36.86
CA GLN A 322 24.27 -19.21 38.30
C GLN A 322 23.60 -20.56 38.58
N ALA A 323 22.57 -20.91 37.80
CA ALA A 323 21.91 -22.21 37.87
C ALA A 323 22.87 -23.35 37.48
N ILE A 324 23.64 -23.18 36.40
CA ILE A 324 24.68 -24.12 35.98
C ILE A 324 25.70 -24.33 37.09
N SER A 325 26.25 -23.25 37.67
CA SER A 325 27.22 -23.35 38.77
C SER A 325 26.65 -24.08 40.00
N ALA A 326 25.36 -23.91 40.31
CA ALA A 326 24.72 -24.64 41.39
C ALA A 326 24.56 -26.14 41.09
N LEU A 327 24.21 -26.49 39.85
CA LEU A 327 24.09 -27.87 39.38
C LEU A 327 25.45 -28.57 39.32
N GLU A 328 26.50 -27.89 38.89
CA GLU A 328 27.88 -28.40 38.93
C GLU A 328 28.30 -28.75 40.37
N ARG A 329 28.08 -27.84 41.32
CA ARG A 329 28.35 -28.12 42.75
C ARG A 329 27.52 -29.26 43.33
N ALA A 330 26.31 -29.50 42.80
CA ALA A 330 25.48 -30.63 43.22
C ALA A 330 26.00 -31.95 42.65
N ALA A 331 26.41 -31.95 41.37
CA ALA A 331 27.06 -33.09 40.72
C ALA A 331 28.37 -33.46 41.43
N ASP A 332 29.20 -32.50 41.82
CA ASP A 332 30.45 -32.71 42.57
C ASP A 332 30.23 -33.40 43.93
N ARG A 333 29.02 -33.29 44.50
CA ARG A 333 28.61 -33.96 45.74
C ARG A 333 28.03 -35.36 45.51
N GLY A 334 28.00 -35.83 44.27
CA GLY A 334 27.43 -37.12 43.89
C GLY A 334 25.90 -37.14 43.80
N LEU A 335 25.26 -35.98 43.59
CA LEU A 335 23.81 -35.94 43.31
C LEU A 335 23.56 -36.14 41.81
N GLU A 336 22.54 -36.94 41.47
CA GLU A 336 22.12 -37.19 40.09
C GLU A 336 21.42 -35.97 39.48
N VAL A 337 22.18 -35.09 38.84
CA VAL A 337 21.69 -33.85 38.21
C VAL A 337 22.20 -33.64 36.78
N SER A 338 22.81 -34.66 36.17
CA SER A 338 23.43 -34.61 34.83
C SER A 338 22.47 -34.12 33.75
N ASP A 339 21.24 -34.65 33.70
CA ASP A 339 20.22 -34.25 32.72
C ASP A 339 19.78 -32.78 32.90
N LEU A 340 19.64 -32.33 34.15
CA LEU A 340 19.29 -30.94 34.46
C LEU A 340 20.42 -29.99 34.08
N LEU A 341 21.68 -30.38 34.33
CA LEU A 341 22.85 -29.62 33.94
C LEU A 341 22.94 -29.49 32.41
N ALA A 342 22.83 -30.62 31.69
CA ALA A 342 22.86 -30.62 30.23
C ALA A 342 21.76 -29.73 29.63
N ARG A 343 20.52 -29.84 30.12
CA ARG A 343 19.39 -29.01 29.67
C ARG A 343 19.62 -27.52 29.97
N THR A 344 20.16 -27.19 31.14
CA THR A 344 20.39 -25.78 31.53
C THR A 344 21.52 -25.16 30.73
N SER A 345 22.58 -25.91 30.44
CA SER A 345 23.66 -25.48 29.55
C SER A 345 23.17 -25.23 28.12
N ALA A 346 22.37 -26.13 27.55
CA ALA A 346 21.77 -25.94 26.23
C ALA A 346 20.91 -24.66 26.16
N ARG A 347 20.11 -24.37 27.20
CA ARG A 347 19.33 -23.13 27.29
C ARG A 347 20.19 -21.88 27.34
N LEU A 348 21.37 -21.93 27.96
CA LEU A 348 22.29 -20.80 27.98
C LEU A 348 22.86 -20.53 26.58
N ASP A 349 23.20 -21.57 25.84
CA ASP A 349 23.68 -21.44 24.46
C ASP A 349 22.58 -20.93 23.52
N ASN A 350 21.35 -21.43 23.66
CA ASN A 350 20.17 -20.89 22.97
C ASN A 350 19.93 -19.41 23.29
N ALA A 351 20.04 -18.99 24.57
CA ALA A 351 19.87 -17.60 24.98
C ALA A 351 20.97 -16.69 24.40
N ARG A 352 22.21 -17.18 24.32
CA ARG A 352 23.32 -16.46 23.65
C ARG A 352 23.07 -16.33 22.15
N ALA A 353 22.60 -17.37 21.48
CA ALA A 353 22.25 -17.35 20.06
C ALA A 353 21.08 -16.39 19.78
N PHE A 354 20.03 -16.41 20.61
CA PHE A 354 18.93 -15.44 20.54
C PHE A 354 19.43 -13.99 20.67
N ARG A 355 20.34 -13.74 21.62
CA ARG A 355 20.97 -12.42 21.78
C ARG A 355 21.78 -12.00 20.56
N ALA A 356 22.59 -12.91 20.02
CA ALA A 356 23.37 -12.65 18.82
C ALA A 356 22.45 -12.32 17.62
N ALA A 357 21.35 -13.05 17.48
CA ALA A 357 20.38 -12.86 16.39
C ALA A 357 19.78 -11.45 16.37
N TYR A 358 19.18 -10.98 17.48
CA TYR A 358 18.58 -9.63 17.45
C TYR A 358 19.64 -8.53 17.39
N ALA A 359 20.82 -8.73 17.99
CA ALA A 359 21.89 -7.73 18.00
C ALA A 359 22.46 -7.47 16.60
N ALA A 360 22.47 -8.48 15.72
CA ALA A 360 22.90 -8.33 14.32
C ALA A 360 22.07 -7.31 13.52
N TYR A 361 20.84 -7.04 13.94
CA TYR A 361 19.93 -6.08 13.29
C TYR A 361 19.90 -4.70 13.95
N CYS A 362 20.67 -4.51 15.02
CA CYS A 362 20.79 -3.25 15.73
C CYS A 362 22.01 -2.49 15.23
N ARG A 363 21.79 -1.42 14.46
CA ARG A 363 22.85 -0.48 14.07
C ARG A 363 22.53 0.92 14.58
N PRO A 364 23.51 1.66 15.13
CA PRO A 364 23.31 3.05 15.51
C PRO A 364 23.05 3.90 14.27
N THR A 365 22.16 4.88 14.41
CA THR A 365 21.86 5.90 13.39
C THR A 365 21.89 7.27 14.05
N ASP A 366 22.29 8.29 13.30
CA ASP A 366 22.21 9.70 13.71
C ASP A 366 21.40 10.46 12.66
N GLY A 367 20.16 10.81 13.01
CA GLY A 367 19.18 11.25 12.02
C GLY A 367 19.01 10.21 10.88
N LEU A 368 19.26 10.64 9.64
CA LEU A 368 19.23 9.77 8.46
C LEU A 368 20.57 9.11 8.14
N ASP A 369 21.64 9.43 8.88
CA ASP A 369 22.93 8.80 8.65
C ASP A 369 22.91 7.36 9.17
N GLY A 370 23.27 6.43 8.29
CA GLY A 370 23.10 4.98 8.51
C GLY A 370 21.73 4.43 8.12
N VAL A 371 20.77 5.28 7.71
CA VAL A 371 19.49 4.84 7.14
C VAL A 371 19.66 4.52 5.66
N THR A 372 19.17 3.36 5.24
CA THR A 372 19.06 2.99 3.83
C THR A 372 17.67 2.47 3.50
N ILE A 373 17.32 2.49 2.23
CA ILE A 373 16.03 2.03 1.69
C ILE A 373 16.32 0.99 0.62
N ALA A 374 15.71 -0.18 0.76
CA ALA A 374 15.75 -1.25 -0.22
C ALA A 374 14.41 -1.30 -0.97
N PRO A 375 14.25 -0.58 -2.09
CA PRO A 375 13.08 -0.75 -2.93
C PRO A 375 13.11 -2.14 -3.57
N PHE A 376 11.94 -2.79 -3.64
CA PHE A 376 11.79 -4.09 -4.28
C PHE A 376 10.65 -4.14 -5.30
N GLN A 377 9.80 -3.10 -5.35
CA GLN A 377 8.76 -3.00 -6.37
C GLN A 377 8.46 -1.53 -6.71
N ILE A 378 8.29 -1.26 -7.99
CA ILE A 378 7.74 0.01 -8.48
C ILE A 378 6.25 -0.22 -8.66
N LEU A 379 5.43 0.33 -7.77
CA LEU A 379 4.00 0.05 -7.73
C LEU A 379 3.26 0.71 -8.89
N ALA A 380 3.51 2.00 -9.10
CA ALA A 380 2.86 2.78 -10.15
C ALA A 380 3.69 3.99 -10.58
N ALA A 381 3.37 4.44 -11.78
CA ALA A 381 3.81 5.67 -12.42
C ALA A 381 2.63 6.27 -13.19
N GLU A 382 2.80 7.45 -13.78
CA GLU A 382 1.74 8.10 -14.55
C GLU A 382 1.14 7.17 -15.61
N GLY A 383 -0.19 7.04 -15.57
CA GLY A 383 -1.00 6.19 -16.44
C GLY A 383 -0.75 4.67 -16.36
N ARG A 384 0.11 4.18 -15.45
CA ARG A 384 0.52 2.76 -15.42
C ARG A 384 0.63 2.19 -14.02
N THR A 385 -0.14 1.14 -13.77
CA THR A 385 -0.01 0.28 -12.58
C THR A 385 1.05 -0.78 -12.83
N LEU A 386 2.29 -0.43 -12.55
CA LEU A 386 3.47 -1.26 -12.84
C LEU A 386 3.46 -2.57 -12.04
N ALA A 387 2.91 -2.58 -10.83
CA ALA A 387 2.73 -3.79 -10.03
C ALA A 387 1.85 -4.87 -10.66
N LEU A 388 0.98 -4.50 -11.61
CA LEU A 388 0.09 -5.44 -12.32
C LEU A 388 0.60 -5.79 -13.73
N THR A 389 1.49 -4.97 -14.28
CA THR A 389 1.86 -5.03 -15.70
C THR A 389 3.32 -5.41 -15.93
N GLN A 390 4.17 -5.39 -14.90
CA GLN A 390 5.58 -5.72 -15.00
C GLN A 390 5.96 -6.91 -14.12
N SER A 391 6.96 -7.67 -14.57
CA SER A 391 7.49 -8.82 -13.83
C SER A 391 8.42 -8.38 -12.69
N HIS A 392 8.66 -9.24 -11.70
CA HIS A 392 9.70 -8.99 -10.70
C HIS A 392 11.09 -8.85 -11.32
N GLU A 393 11.35 -9.58 -12.42
CA GLU A 393 12.58 -9.41 -13.21
C GLU A 393 12.73 -7.97 -13.73
N TRP A 394 11.66 -7.38 -14.25
CA TRP A 394 11.67 -5.99 -14.68
C TRP A 394 11.89 -5.03 -13.50
N HIS A 395 11.15 -5.20 -12.41
CA HIS A 395 11.26 -4.32 -11.23
C HIS A 395 12.68 -4.29 -10.67
N LEU A 396 13.27 -5.47 -10.42
CA LEU A 396 14.62 -5.58 -9.87
C LEU A 396 15.67 -5.05 -10.86
N ALA A 397 15.46 -5.20 -12.16
CA ALA A 397 16.34 -4.63 -13.17
C ALA A 397 16.29 -3.09 -13.23
N GLN A 398 15.13 -2.46 -13.04
CA GLN A 398 15.03 -1.00 -12.96
C GLN A 398 15.65 -0.48 -11.65
N LEU A 399 15.28 -1.09 -10.52
CA LEU A 399 15.73 -0.67 -9.20
C LEU A 399 17.23 -0.90 -8.99
N GLY A 400 17.79 -1.95 -9.61
CA GLY A 400 19.23 -2.23 -9.57
C GLY A 400 20.10 -1.22 -10.31
N ARG A 401 19.52 -0.30 -11.09
CA ARG A 401 20.25 0.80 -11.75
C ARG A 401 20.39 2.03 -10.86
N LEU A 402 19.69 2.08 -9.73
CA LEU A 402 19.78 3.19 -8.79
C LEU A 402 21.13 3.14 -8.08
N ASP A 403 21.99 4.11 -8.39
CA ASP A 403 23.29 4.28 -7.74
C ASP A 403 23.23 5.50 -6.82
N HIS A 404 22.86 5.27 -5.56
CA HIS A 404 22.76 6.32 -4.56
C HIS A 404 23.03 5.75 -3.16
N PRO A 405 23.75 6.46 -2.25
CA PRO A 405 24.09 5.94 -0.92
C PRO A 405 22.89 5.56 -0.04
N LEU A 406 21.72 6.17 -0.29
CA LEU A 406 20.47 5.83 0.39
C LEU A 406 19.92 4.47 -0.05
N ILE A 407 20.23 4.01 -1.27
CA ILE A 407 19.62 2.81 -1.85
C ILE A 407 20.45 1.58 -1.49
N ALA A 408 19.82 0.65 -0.79
CA ALA A 408 20.38 -0.68 -0.57
C ALA A 408 19.92 -1.63 -1.69
N PRO A 409 20.84 -2.33 -2.37
CA PRO A 409 20.46 -3.29 -3.40
C PRO A 409 19.77 -4.51 -2.78
N THR A 410 18.76 -5.03 -3.47
CA THR A 410 18.10 -6.29 -3.09
C THR A 410 18.80 -7.45 -3.80
N ARG A 411 19.63 -8.19 -3.05
CA ARG A 411 20.23 -9.44 -3.54
C ARG A 411 19.11 -10.41 -3.89
N HIS A 412 19.21 -11.04 -5.04
CA HIS A 412 18.16 -11.93 -5.53
C HIS A 412 18.70 -13.03 -6.43
N ARG A 413 17.90 -14.09 -6.60
CA ARG A 413 18.17 -15.21 -7.50
C ARG A 413 16.90 -15.69 -8.17
N PHE A 414 16.91 -15.82 -9.49
CA PHE A 414 15.84 -16.49 -10.24
C PHE A 414 16.03 -18.00 -10.22
N VAL A 415 14.92 -18.73 -10.16
CA VAL A 415 14.89 -20.19 -10.04
C VAL A 415 13.82 -20.74 -10.97
N ASP A 416 14.22 -21.56 -11.93
CA ASP A 416 13.34 -22.49 -12.63
C ASP A 416 12.97 -23.65 -11.69
N LEU A 417 11.68 -23.77 -11.38
CA LEU A 417 11.17 -24.80 -10.46
C LEU A 417 11.25 -26.22 -11.04
N GLY A 418 11.45 -26.36 -12.36
CA GLY A 418 11.74 -27.64 -13.02
C GLY A 418 13.21 -28.09 -12.91
N SER A 419 14.10 -27.22 -12.43
CA SER A 419 15.54 -27.49 -12.32
C SER A 419 15.96 -27.77 -10.88
N ASP A 420 16.23 -29.04 -10.55
CA ASP A 420 16.74 -29.42 -9.22
C ASP A 420 18.08 -28.74 -8.89
N THR A 421 18.92 -28.50 -9.89
CA THR A 421 20.18 -27.76 -9.73
C THR A 421 19.95 -26.32 -9.31
N GLU A 422 18.99 -25.62 -9.92
CA GLU A 422 18.67 -24.24 -9.55
C GLU A 422 18.01 -24.15 -8.18
N ARG A 423 17.11 -25.09 -7.86
CA ARG A 423 16.49 -25.20 -6.53
C ARG A 423 17.55 -25.40 -5.44
N ALA A 424 18.48 -26.33 -5.66
CA ALA A 424 19.59 -26.59 -4.74
C ALA A 424 20.50 -25.36 -4.59
N ALA A 425 20.85 -24.69 -5.68
CA ALA A 425 21.70 -23.50 -5.63
C ALA A 425 21.01 -22.31 -4.94
N ALA A 426 19.69 -22.16 -5.07
CA ALA A 426 18.92 -21.18 -4.31
C ALA A 426 18.84 -21.52 -2.82
N ALA A 427 18.75 -22.80 -2.49
CA ALA A 427 18.77 -23.25 -1.10
C ALA A 427 20.12 -22.99 -0.43
N GLN A 428 21.22 -23.27 -1.13
CA GLN A 428 22.57 -22.93 -0.68
C GLN A 428 22.75 -21.42 -0.51
N TRP A 429 22.29 -20.62 -1.48
CA TRP A 429 22.34 -19.16 -1.37
C TRP A 429 21.59 -18.64 -0.13
N TRP A 430 20.44 -19.25 0.19
CA TRP A 430 19.69 -18.93 1.40
C TRP A 430 20.44 -19.33 2.69
N GLU A 431 21.13 -20.47 2.70
CA GLU A 431 21.97 -20.88 3.83
C GLU A 431 23.13 -19.91 4.06
N GLU A 432 23.81 -19.50 2.99
CA GLU A 432 24.89 -18.51 3.04
C GLU A 432 24.39 -17.14 3.52
N LEU A 433 23.25 -16.70 2.99
CA LEU A 433 22.60 -15.45 3.37
C LEU A 433 22.23 -15.42 4.86
N THR A 434 21.59 -16.49 5.34
CA THR A 434 21.13 -16.58 6.73
C THR A 434 22.27 -16.87 7.70
N GLY A 435 23.29 -17.62 7.28
CA GLY A 435 24.53 -17.85 8.03
C GLY A 435 25.36 -16.57 8.22
N ALA A 436 25.28 -15.63 7.28
CA ALA A 436 25.88 -14.30 7.39
C ALA A 436 25.04 -13.30 8.20
N GLY A 437 23.93 -13.74 8.82
CA GLY A 437 23.06 -12.89 9.64
C GLY A 437 21.86 -12.28 8.92
N GLY A 438 21.61 -12.61 7.65
CA GLY A 438 20.39 -12.21 6.95
C GLY A 438 19.13 -12.85 7.58
N GLU A 439 17.99 -12.16 7.52
CA GLU A 439 16.74 -12.71 8.07
C GLU A 439 16.29 -13.96 7.28
N GLY A 440 16.49 -13.97 5.96
CA GLY A 440 16.02 -15.02 5.08
C GLY A 440 15.70 -14.49 3.69
N MET A 441 14.72 -15.08 3.02
CA MET A 441 14.27 -14.64 1.70
C MET A 441 12.75 -14.57 1.60
N VAL A 442 12.29 -13.84 0.59
CA VAL A 442 10.92 -13.88 0.10
C VAL A 442 10.94 -14.52 -1.28
N VAL A 443 10.21 -15.63 -1.43
CA VAL A 443 10.02 -16.30 -2.72
C VAL A 443 8.77 -15.73 -3.38
N LYS A 444 8.89 -15.21 -4.59
CA LYS A 444 7.78 -14.61 -5.35
C LYS A 444 7.73 -15.21 -6.76
N PRO A 445 6.58 -15.23 -7.44
CA PRO A 445 6.54 -15.53 -8.86
C PRO A 445 7.47 -14.58 -9.63
N ALA A 446 8.30 -15.10 -10.54
CA ALA A 446 9.24 -14.23 -11.27
C ALA A 446 8.52 -13.35 -12.30
N GLY A 447 7.51 -13.92 -12.97
CA GLY A 447 6.67 -13.26 -13.96
C GLY A 447 5.28 -12.91 -13.43
N LEU A 448 4.47 -12.30 -14.29
CA LEU A 448 3.05 -12.09 -14.03
C LEU A 448 2.32 -13.43 -13.94
N VAL A 449 1.46 -13.57 -12.95
CA VAL A 449 0.68 -14.78 -12.71
C VAL A 449 -0.81 -14.46 -12.67
N ALA A 450 -1.62 -15.33 -13.26
CA ALA A 450 -3.07 -15.23 -13.22
C ALA A 450 -3.64 -16.15 -12.12
N GLY A 451 -4.74 -15.71 -11.50
CA GLY A 451 -5.47 -16.49 -10.51
C GLY A 451 -5.02 -16.25 -9.06
N ARG A 452 -5.51 -17.10 -8.16
CA ARG A 452 -5.34 -16.93 -6.70
C ARG A 452 -4.02 -17.52 -6.20
N ILE A 453 -2.91 -16.89 -6.57
CA ILE A 453 -1.55 -17.30 -6.20
C ILE A 453 -0.99 -16.32 -5.16
N GLN A 454 -0.23 -16.82 -4.17
CA GLN A 454 0.37 -15.94 -3.15
C GLN A 454 1.36 -14.97 -3.81
N PRO A 455 1.33 -13.66 -3.49
CA PRO A 455 2.26 -12.68 -4.04
C PRO A 455 3.69 -12.88 -3.54
N GLY A 456 3.86 -13.58 -2.42
CA GLY A 456 5.16 -13.98 -1.91
C GLY A 456 5.03 -14.87 -0.67
N LEU A 457 6.01 -15.75 -0.49
CA LEU A 457 6.16 -16.60 0.69
C LEU A 457 7.48 -16.25 1.39
N LYS A 458 7.43 -15.90 2.67
CA LYS A 458 8.65 -15.71 3.46
C LYS A 458 9.23 -17.06 3.88
N VAL A 459 10.55 -17.16 3.83
CA VAL A 459 11.36 -18.30 4.27
C VAL A 459 12.50 -17.76 5.13
N ARG A 460 12.33 -17.82 6.44
CA ARG A 460 13.22 -17.18 7.41
C ARG A 460 14.27 -18.14 7.94
N GLY A 461 15.47 -17.60 8.17
CA GLY A 461 16.63 -18.30 8.68
C GLY A 461 16.41 -18.89 10.07
N ARG A 462 17.12 -19.98 10.34
CA ARG A 462 17.03 -20.71 11.61
C ARG A 462 17.36 -19.81 12.82
N GLU A 463 18.41 -19.01 12.73
CA GLU A 463 18.80 -18.14 13.85
C GLU A 463 17.86 -16.94 14.01
N TYR A 464 17.38 -16.37 12.90
CA TYR A 464 16.35 -15.32 12.92
C TYR A 464 15.09 -15.76 13.66
N LEU A 465 14.62 -16.99 13.41
CA LEU A 465 13.39 -17.51 14.01
C LEU A 465 13.43 -17.62 15.53
N ARG A 466 14.61 -17.55 16.18
CA ARG A 466 14.71 -17.41 17.64
C ARG A 466 14.07 -16.12 18.14
N ILE A 467 14.17 -15.04 17.37
CA ILE A 467 13.56 -13.74 17.68
C ILE A 467 12.03 -13.89 17.70
N ILE A 468 11.47 -14.72 16.83
CA ILE A 468 10.02 -14.86 16.64
C ILE A 468 9.40 -15.94 17.54
N TYR A 469 10.04 -17.10 17.65
CA TYR A 469 9.49 -18.27 18.36
C TYR A 469 10.14 -18.49 19.74
N GLY A 470 11.15 -17.69 20.11
CA GLY A 470 11.88 -17.79 21.37
C GLY A 470 13.20 -18.53 21.25
N ALA A 471 14.07 -18.35 22.24
CA ALA A 471 15.44 -18.89 22.24
C ALA A 471 15.48 -20.42 22.07
N ASP A 472 14.56 -21.14 22.72
CA ASP A 472 14.52 -22.61 22.79
C ASP A 472 13.62 -23.24 21.70
N TYR A 473 13.21 -22.49 20.67
CA TYR A 473 12.18 -22.97 19.72
C TYR A 473 12.60 -24.23 18.94
N THR A 474 13.91 -24.43 18.74
CA THR A 474 14.47 -25.61 18.07
C THR A 474 14.15 -26.91 18.81
N ASP A 475 13.88 -26.85 20.11
CA ASP A 475 13.53 -28.00 20.94
C ASP A 475 12.04 -28.36 20.80
N SER A 476 11.25 -27.47 20.18
CA SER A 476 9.80 -27.57 20.04
C SER A 476 9.35 -27.71 18.58
N LEU A 477 10.26 -28.05 17.65
CA LEU A 477 9.96 -28.10 16.21
C LEU A 477 8.78 -29.02 15.87
N GLY A 478 8.65 -30.18 16.53
CA GLY A 478 7.55 -31.10 16.31
C GLY A 478 6.16 -30.47 16.55
N LEU A 479 6.05 -29.61 17.55
CA LEU A 479 4.83 -28.83 17.83
C LEU A 479 4.66 -27.69 16.83
N LEU A 480 5.73 -26.92 16.58
CA LEU A 480 5.70 -25.73 15.73
C LEU A 480 5.44 -26.04 14.26
N ARG A 481 5.76 -27.26 13.79
CA ARG A 481 5.42 -27.74 12.44
C ARG A 481 3.91 -27.87 12.21
N GLN A 482 3.10 -27.96 13.26
CA GLN A 482 1.64 -28.08 13.17
C GLN A 482 0.91 -26.72 13.01
N ARG A 483 1.64 -25.66 12.65
CA ARG A 483 1.09 -24.31 12.48
C ARG A 483 0.07 -24.23 11.34
N GLN A 484 -0.99 -23.45 11.56
CA GLN A 484 -2.06 -23.27 10.56
C GLN A 484 -1.85 -22.00 9.73
N LEU A 485 -1.61 -22.18 8.43
CA LEU A 485 -1.31 -21.07 7.51
C LEU A 485 -2.54 -20.52 6.77
N GLY A 486 -3.66 -21.26 6.78
CA GLY A 486 -4.83 -20.97 5.94
C GLY A 486 -5.39 -19.56 6.13
N LYS A 487 -5.58 -19.11 7.38
CA LYS A 487 -6.08 -17.76 7.67
C LYS A 487 -5.11 -16.67 7.16
N LYS A 488 -3.80 -16.82 7.46
CA LYS A 488 -2.77 -15.86 7.04
C LYS A 488 -2.65 -15.77 5.52
N ARG A 489 -2.70 -16.92 4.83
CA ARG A 489 -2.70 -16.99 3.35
C ARG A 489 -3.90 -16.32 2.73
N ASN A 490 -5.08 -16.48 3.32
CA ASN A 490 -6.29 -15.86 2.82
C ASN A 490 -6.27 -14.33 2.99
N LEU A 491 -5.81 -13.84 4.16
CA LEU A 491 -5.59 -12.43 4.41
C LEU A 491 -4.60 -11.83 3.41
N ALA A 492 -3.44 -12.45 3.23
CA ALA A 492 -2.41 -11.99 2.29
C ALA A 492 -2.96 -11.83 0.86
N LEU A 493 -3.78 -12.77 0.37
CA LEU A 493 -4.40 -12.65 -0.95
C LEU A 493 -5.41 -11.50 -1.04
N ARG A 494 -6.26 -11.34 -0.02
CA ARG A 494 -7.29 -10.29 -0.01
C ARG A 494 -6.67 -8.91 0.09
N GLU A 495 -5.75 -8.73 1.02
CA GLU A 495 -5.02 -7.48 1.22
C GLU A 495 -4.19 -7.13 -0.02
N HIS A 496 -3.56 -8.13 -0.66
CA HIS A 496 -2.79 -7.88 -1.88
C HIS A 496 -3.69 -7.37 -3.00
N GLY A 497 -4.81 -8.07 -3.22
CA GLY A 497 -5.82 -7.66 -4.19
C GLY A 497 -6.34 -6.25 -3.92
N LEU A 498 -6.70 -5.94 -2.67
CA LEU A 498 -7.18 -4.62 -2.28
C LEU A 498 -6.11 -3.53 -2.48
N GLY A 499 -4.86 -3.81 -2.15
CA GLY A 499 -3.74 -2.89 -2.36
C GLY A 499 -3.52 -2.58 -3.83
N VAL A 500 -3.46 -3.60 -4.70
CA VAL A 500 -3.29 -3.38 -6.14
C VAL A 500 -4.51 -2.72 -6.78
N ASP A 501 -5.73 -3.07 -6.35
CA ASP A 501 -6.97 -2.42 -6.80
C ASP A 501 -7.00 -0.94 -6.40
N ALA A 502 -6.49 -0.59 -5.20
CA ALA A 502 -6.43 0.80 -4.73
C ALA A 502 -5.52 1.67 -5.60
N ILE A 503 -4.30 1.20 -5.83
CA ILE A 503 -3.33 1.96 -6.62
C ILE A 503 -3.72 2.02 -8.10
N ASP A 504 -4.35 0.96 -8.62
CA ASP A 504 -4.87 0.95 -9.97
C ASP A 504 -6.06 1.91 -10.16
N ALA A 505 -6.98 1.97 -9.19
CA ALA A 505 -8.05 2.96 -9.17
C ALA A 505 -7.48 4.40 -9.12
N PHE A 506 -6.42 4.62 -8.33
CA PHE A 506 -5.73 5.91 -8.29
C PHE A 506 -5.11 6.26 -9.66
N VAL A 507 -4.43 5.32 -10.31
CA VAL A 507 -3.85 5.49 -11.65
C VAL A 507 -4.91 5.82 -12.70
N ARG A 508 -6.09 5.20 -12.62
CA ARG A 508 -7.24 5.45 -13.52
C ARG A 508 -7.97 6.78 -13.27
N GLY A 509 -7.55 7.58 -12.29
CA GLY A 509 -8.21 8.83 -11.94
C GLY A 509 -9.61 8.61 -11.37
N GLU A 510 -9.82 7.52 -10.63
CA GLU A 510 -11.03 7.35 -9.83
C GLU A 510 -11.04 8.32 -8.65
N PRO A 511 -12.22 8.69 -8.13
CA PRO A 511 -12.34 9.56 -6.97
C PRO A 511 -11.56 9.03 -5.76
N LEU A 512 -10.91 9.93 -5.02
CA LEU A 512 -10.04 9.56 -3.90
C LEU A 512 -10.76 8.71 -2.83
N TRP A 513 -12.06 8.96 -2.57
CA TRP A 513 -12.82 8.15 -1.62
C TRP A 513 -12.94 6.67 -2.04
N LYS A 514 -12.94 6.33 -3.34
CA LYS A 514 -12.92 4.93 -3.81
C LYS A 514 -11.57 4.28 -3.54
N VAL A 515 -10.48 5.02 -3.80
CA VAL A 515 -9.11 4.58 -3.48
C VAL A 515 -9.00 4.32 -1.98
N HIS A 516 -9.45 5.27 -1.16
CA HIS A 516 -9.40 5.16 0.29
C HIS A 516 -10.27 4.05 0.86
N GLN A 517 -11.43 3.76 0.27
CA GLN A 517 -12.22 2.59 0.67
C GLN A 517 -11.42 1.29 0.55
N LEU A 518 -10.63 1.13 -0.50
CA LEU A 518 -9.78 -0.04 -0.72
C LEU A 518 -8.58 -0.05 0.23
N VAL A 519 -7.90 1.08 0.38
CA VAL A 519 -6.78 1.27 1.32
C VAL A 519 -7.19 0.96 2.76
N PHE A 520 -8.31 1.50 3.24
CA PHE A 520 -8.78 1.24 4.60
C PHE A 520 -9.26 -0.18 4.81
N SER A 521 -9.71 -0.84 3.75
CA SER A 521 -10.06 -2.24 3.83
C SER A 521 -8.82 -3.11 4.10
N VAL A 522 -7.66 -2.77 3.55
CA VAL A 522 -6.39 -3.43 3.91
C VAL A 522 -6.12 -3.26 5.41
N LEU A 523 -6.21 -2.03 5.92
CA LEU A 523 -5.97 -1.74 7.33
C LEU A 523 -6.99 -2.41 8.26
N ALA A 524 -8.24 -2.52 7.83
CA ALA A 524 -9.29 -3.22 8.57
C ALA A 524 -8.99 -4.72 8.64
N LEU A 525 -8.60 -5.36 7.54
CA LEU A 525 -8.24 -6.78 7.53
C LEU A 525 -7.02 -7.09 8.40
N GLU A 526 -6.05 -6.17 8.50
CA GLU A 526 -4.90 -6.31 9.39
C GLU A 526 -5.27 -6.38 10.87
N SER A 527 -6.44 -5.87 11.26
CA SER A 527 -6.95 -6.00 12.65
C SER A 527 -7.58 -7.37 12.94
N GLU A 528 -7.72 -8.25 11.94
CA GLU A 528 -8.17 -9.62 12.18
C GLU A 528 -7.13 -10.43 12.97
N PRO A 529 -7.51 -11.13 14.04
CA PRO A 529 -6.56 -11.85 14.87
C PRO A 529 -5.96 -13.03 14.10
N VAL A 530 -4.65 -13.03 13.94
CA VAL A 530 -3.86 -14.11 13.36
C VAL A 530 -2.62 -14.35 14.20
N ASP A 531 -2.04 -15.54 14.12
CA ASP A 531 -0.78 -15.85 14.82
C ASP A 531 0.31 -14.84 14.41
N PRO A 532 0.83 -14.02 15.35
CA PRO A 532 1.78 -12.95 15.05
C PRO A 532 3.17 -13.49 14.63
N ARG A 533 3.42 -14.79 14.85
CA ARG A 533 4.69 -15.44 14.47
C ARG A 533 4.76 -15.78 12.98
N LEU A 534 3.62 -15.76 12.29
CA LEU A 534 3.50 -16.16 10.88
C LEU A 534 4.01 -15.09 9.94
#